data_AF-A0A225DKE4-F1
#
_entry.id   AF-A0A225DKE4-F1
#
_cell.length_a   1.000
_cell.length_b   1.000
_cell.length_c   1.000
_cell.angle_alpha   90.00
_cell.angle_beta   90.00
_cell.angle_gamma   90.00
#
_symmetry.space_group_name_H-M   'P 1'
#
loop_
_entity.id
_entity.type
_entity.pdbx_description
1 polymer ?
#
loop_
_entity_poly.entity_id
_entity_poly.type
_entity_poly.pdbx_seq_one_letter_code
_entity_poly.pdbx_strand_id
1 'polypeptide(L)'
;MNLSALALSAGLSFLFLFLVFRPLELAFPARPGQRFFRPAWFTDLCFFLGQYLLWGSLVLWVLTLVGPGVGGIVPEWFRAAVASQPWWLGAAEVVLLSDIAVYWGHRLQHRVGFLWRFHAVHHSAEHLDWLAAHREHPVDTIYTACVINLPAFVLGFPLDAIAGFLVFRGVWAIYSRTRLK
;
A
#
# COMPACT_ATOMS: atom_id res chain seq x y z
N MET A 1 -8.68 13.34 -12.01
CA MET A 1 -9.91 13.16 -11.19
C MET A 1 -10.31 14.52 -10.64
N ASN A 2 -11.61 14.82 -10.55
CA ASN A 2 -12.07 16.07 -9.90
C ASN A 2 -12.08 15.90 -8.37
N LEU A 3 -12.14 17.02 -7.64
CA LEU A 3 -12.08 17.04 -6.17
C LEU A 3 -13.23 16.24 -5.53
N SER A 4 -14.42 16.26 -6.14
CA SER A 4 -15.58 15.52 -5.64
C SER A 4 -15.37 14.00 -5.71
N ALA A 5 -14.79 13.48 -6.78
CA ALA A 5 -14.46 12.05 -6.89
C ALA A 5 -13.40 11.62 -5.87
N LEU A 6 -12.38 12.45 -5.63
CA LEU A 6 -11.36 12.19 -4.61
C LEU A 6 -11.97 12.17 -3.20
N ALA A 7 -12.80 13.16 -2.88
CA ALA A 7 -13.49 13.23 -1.59
C ALA A 7 -14.43 12.03 -1.39
N LEU A 8 -15.19 11.65 -2.41
CA LEU A 8 -16.06 10.47 -2.36
C LEU A 8 -15.23 9.19 -2.15
N SER A 9 -14.12 9.02 -2.87
CA SER A 9 -13.24 7.85 -2.73
C SER A 9 -12.63 7.78 -1.32
N ALA A 10 -12.16 8.89 -0.77
CA ALA A 10 -11.64 8.95 0.60
C ALA A 10 -12.73 8.59 1.62
N GLY A 11 -13.94 9.14 1.48
CA GLY A 11 -15.07 8.86 2.37
C GLY A 11 -15.53 7.41 2.31
N LEU A 12 -15.66 6.84 1.10
CA LEU A 12 -16.01 5.42 0.92
C LEU A 12 -14.94 4.49 1.48
N SER A 13 -13.67 4.82 1.27
CA SER A 13 -12.55 4.02 1.80
C SER A 13 -12.51 4.06 3.33
N PHE A 14 -12.72 5.23 3.93
CA PHE A 14 -12.82 5.37 5.38
C PHE A 14 -13.98 4.54 5.93
N LEU A 15 -15.16 4.66 5.32
CA LEU A 15 -16.35 3.92 5.74
C LEU A 15 -16.13 2.41 5.61
N PHE A 16 -15.59 1.95 4.49
CA PHE A 16 -15.27 0.54 4.28
C PHE A 16 -14.32 0.00 5.35
N LEU A 17 -13.18 0.66 5.56
CA LEU A 17 -12.18 0.23 6.54
C LEU A 17 -12.72 0.29 7.97
N PHE A 18 -13.52 1.30 8.31
CA PHE A 18 -14.20 1.38 9.58
C PHE A 18 -15.15 0.19 9.77
N LEU A 19 -16.01 -0.10 8.79
CA LEU A 19 -16.97 -1.21 8.87
C LEU A 19 -16.30 -2.59 8.92
N VAL A 20 -15.13 -2.76 8.31
CA VAL A 20 -14.37 -4.01 8.34
C VAL A 20 -13.56 -4.13 9.64
N PHE A 21 -12.67 -3.19 9.91
CA PHE A 21 -11.68 -3.34 10.97
C PHE A 21 -12.19 -2.94 12.34
N ARG A 22 -13.10 -1.97 12.48
CA ARG A 22 -13.58 -1.56 13.80
C ARG A 22 -14.30 -2.70 14.54
N PRO A 23 -15.22 -3.46 13.92
CA PRO A 23 -15.82 -4.62 14.57
C PRO A 23 -14.79 -5.70 14.92
N LEU A 24 -13.85 -5.97 14.02
CA LEU A 24 -12.78 -6.94 14.26
C LEU A 24 -11.92 -6.54 15.47
N GLU A 25 -11.54 -5.26 15.58
CA GLU A 25 -10.73 -4.74 16.68
C GLU A 25 -11.47 -4.76 18.02
N LEU A 26 -12.81 -4.71 18.00
CA LEU A 26 -13.64 -4.88 19.18
C LEU A 26 -13.81 -6.35 19.56
N ALA A 27 -13.91 -7.25 18.58
CA ALA A 27 -14.08 -8.68 18.80
C ALA A 27 -12.78 -9.38 19.21
N PHE A 28 -11.64 -8.98 18.63
CA PHE A 28 -10.32 -9.61 18.81
C PHE A 28 -9.23 -8.61 19.21
N PRO A 29 -9.38 -7.86 20.32
CA PRO A 29 -8.43 -6.83 20.70
C PRO A 29 -7.10 -7.40 21.21
N ALA A 30 -5.99 -6.99 20.60
CA ALA A 30 -4.64 -7.18 21.14
C ALA A 30 -4.40 -6.36 22.41
N ARG A 31 -4.99 -5.15 22.49
CA ARG A 31 -4.98 -4.29 23.69
C ARG A 31 -6.42 -3.92 24.09
N PRO A 32 -7.02 -4.62 25.06
CA PRO A 32 -8.38 -4.31 25.54
C PRO A 32 -8.49 -2.87 26.08
N GLY A 33 -9.65 -2.25 25.91
CA GLY A 33 -9.96 -0.94 26.50
C GLY A 33 -9.40 0.28 25.74
N GLN A 34 -8.78 0.11 24.56
CA GLN A 34 -8.44 1.26 23.71
C GLN A 34 -9.71 2.01 23.25
N ARG A 35 -9.75 3.30 23.56
CA ARG A 35 -10.77 4.24 23.09
C ARG A 35 -10.68 4.43 21.57
N PHE A 36 -11.82 4.74 20.94
CA PHE A 36 -11.85 5.10 19.52
C PHE A 36 -11.04 6.38 19.26
N PHE A 37 -11.37 7.47 19.96
CA PHE A 37 -10.55 8.69 19.96
C PHE A 37 -9.40 8.54 20.95
N ARG A 38 -8.32 7.91 20.49
CA ARG A 38 -7.06 7.78 21.22
C ARG A 38 -6.12 8.98 20.95
N PRO A 39 -4.98 9.10 21.66
CA PRO A 39 -3.96 10.08 21.32
C PRO A 39 -3.55 9.99 19.84
N ALA A 40 -3.35 11.16 19.22
CA ALA A 40 -2.97 11.34 17.81
C ALA A 40 -3.95 10.79 16.75
N TRP A 41 -5.21 10.49 17.13
CA TRP A 41 -6.23 10.02 16.17
C TRP A 41 -6.43 10.99 14.99
N PHE A 42 -6.51 12.30 15.25
CA PHE A 42 -6.64 13.30 14.18
C PHE A 42 -5.39 13.41 13.31
N THR A 43 -4.20 13.16 13.88
CA THR A 43 -2.97 13.07 13.09
C THR A 43 -3.06 11.90 12.11
N ASP A 44 -3.50 10.73 12.56
CA ASP A 44 -3.70 9.56 11.70
C ASP A 44 -4.77 9.82 10.63
N LEU A 45 -5.84 10.52 10.98
CA LEU A 45 -6.86 10.96 10.02
C LEU A 45 -6.27 11.89 8.95
N CYS A 46 -5.41 12.84 9.32
CA CYS A 46 -4.74 13.71 8.35
C CYS A 46 -3.84 12.92 7.41
N PHE A 47 -3.10 11.92 7.91
CA PHE A 47 -2.30 11.02 7.06
C PHE A 47 -3.19 10.21 6.12
N PHE A 48 -4.28 9.63 6.63
CA PHE A 48 -5.28 8.93 5.83
C PHE A 48 -5.82 9.82 4.72
N LEU A 49 -6.41 10.98 5.06
CA LEU A 49 -6.97 11.91 4.08
C LEU A 49 -5.90 12.35 3.07
N GLY A 50 -4.68 12.58 3.54
CA GLY A 50 -3.57 12.86 2.67
C GLY A 50 -3.39 11.77 1.61
N GLN A 51 -3.18 10.53 2.06
CA GLN A 51 -2.95 9.40 1.16
C GLN A 51 -3.99 9.30 0.03
N TYR A 52 -5.27 9.44 0.37
CA TYR A 52 -6.38 9.34 -0.58
C TYR A 52 -6.60 10.59 -1.44
N LEU A 53 -6.28 11.79 -0.94
CA LEU A 53 -6.57 13.04 -1.65
C LEU A 53 -5.41 13.50 -2.54
N LEU A 54 -4.13 13.35 -2.13
CA LEU A 54 -2.99 13.79 -2.95
C LEU A 54 -1.92 12.70 -3.21
N TRP A 55 -1.64 11.79 -2.26
CA TRP A 55 -0.41 11.00 -2.31
C TRP A 55 -0.59 9.85 -3.31
N GLY A 56 -1.77 9.25 -3.37
CA GLY A 56 -2.12 8.27 -4.40
C GLY A 56 -1.99 8.84 -5.81
N SER A 57 -2.42 10.09 -6.03
CA SER A 57 -2.23 10.79 -7.30
C SER A 57 -0.75 11.00 -7.63
N LEU A 58 0.06 11.34 -6.61
CA LEU A 58 1.52 11.49 -6.75
C LEU A 58 2.19 10.15 -7.10
N VAL A 59 1.80 9.06 -6.46
CA VAL A 59 2.27 7.70 -6.78
C VAL A 59 1.96 7.35 -8.22
N LEU A 60 0.71 7.54 -8.66
CA LEU A 60 0.31 7.28 -10.04
C LEU A 60 1.12 8.12 -11.02
N TRP A 61 1.31 9.40 -10.73
CA TRP A 61 2.14 10.29 -11.55
C TRP A 61 3.59 9.77 -11.65
N VAL A 62 4.23 9.43 -10.53
CA VAL A 62 5.60 8.86 -10.53
C VAL A 62 5.66 7.57 -11.35
N LEU A 63 4.70 6.65 -11.18
CA LEU A 63 4.65 5.40 -11.95
C LEU A 63 4.47 5.67 -13.44
N THR A 64 3.65 6.64 -13.84
CA THR A 64 3.50 7.01 -15.27
C THR A 64 4.75 7.66 -15.86
N LEU A 65 5.54 8.38 -15.06
CA LEU A 65 6.81 8.95 -15.51
C LEU A 65 7.90 7.89 -15.68
N VAL A 66 7.97 6.93 -14.75
CA VAL A 66 9.01 5.89 -14.75
C VAL A 66 8.68 4.76 -15.71
N GLY A 67 7.39 4.44 -15.88
CA GLY A 67 6.90 3.31 -16.68
C GLY A 67 7.52 3.18 -18.08
N PRO A 68 7.51 4.24 -18.92
CA PRO A 68 8.09 4.19 -20.26
C PRO A 68 9.59 3.88 -20.27
N GLY A 69 10.34 4.43 -19.31
CA GLY A 69 11.78 4.24 -19.22
C GLY A 69 12.19 2.83 -18.80
N VAL A 70 11.31 2.12 -18.09
CA VAL A 70 11.56 0.74 -17.65
C VAL A 70 10.97 -0.32 -18.60
N GLY A 71 10.10 0.08 -19.52
CA GLY A 71 9.45 -0.82 -20.47
C GLY A 71 10.41 -1.58 -21.39
N GLY A 72 11.53 -0.94 -21.76
CA GLY A 72 12.55 -1.52 -22.64
C GLY A 72 13.63 -2.33 -21.95
N ILE A 73 13.59 -2.50 -20.63
CA ILE A 73 14.61 -3.25 -19.87
C ILE A 73 14.52 -4.75 -20.19
N VAL A 74 13.30 -5.25 -20.34
CA VAL A 74 13.00 -6.66 -20.60
C VAL A 74 12.59 -6.84 -22.06
N PRO A 75 13.14 -7.83 -22.78
CA PRO A 75 12.79 -8.07 -24.18
C PRO A 75 11.29 -8.32 -24.38
N GLU A 76 10.75 -7.83 -25.50
CA GLU A 76 9.31 -7.93 -25.80
C GLU A 76 8.81 -9.39 -25.85
N TRP A 77 9.62 -10.31 -26.36
CA TRP A 77 9.25 -11.74 -26.39
C TRP A 77 9.03 -12.31 -24.98
N PHE A 78 9.78 -11.85 -24.00
CA PHE A 78 9.65 -12.31 -22.61
C PHE A 78 8.41 -11.69 -21.97
N ARG A 79 8.20 -10.39 -22.17
CA ARG A 79 7.00 -9.69 -21.71
C ARG A 79 5.73 -10.34 -22.27
N ALA A 80 5.73 -10.68 -23.56
CA ALA A 80 4.64 -11.37 -24.22
C ALA A 80 4.41 -12.78 -23.63
N ALA A 81 5.48 -13.52 -23.32
CA ALA A 81 5.38 -14.83 -22.68
C ALA A 81 4.73 -14.72 -21.28
N VAL A 82 5.15 -13.75 -20.46
CA VAL A 82 4.55 -13.47 -19.14
C VAL A 82 3.06 -13.10 -19.29
N ALA A 83 2.75 -12.17 -20.19
CA ALA A 83 1.37 -11.74 -20.43
C ALA A 83 0.45 -12.86 -20.96
N SER A 84 1.01 -13.89 -21.60
CA SER A 84 0.26 -15.03 -22.15
C SER A 84 -0.04 -16.15 -21.14
N GLN A 85 0.50 -16.06 -19.91
CA GLN A 85 0.25 -17.04 -18.87
C GLN A 85 -1.23 -17.09 -18.45
N PRO A 86 -1.72 -18.23 -17.93
CA PRO A 86 -3.00 -18.28 -17.25
C PRO A 86 -3.06 -17.25 -16.11
N TRP A 87 -4.20 -16.56 -15.97
CA TRP A 87 -4.36 -15.47 -15.01
C TRP A 87 -4.00 -15.87 -13.56
N TRP A 88 -4.27 -17.10 -13.15
CA TRP A 88 -3.99 -17.60 -11.80
C TRP A 88 -2.48 -17.76 -11.55
N LEU A 89 -1.71 -18.12 -12.58
CA LEU A 89 -0.27 -18.26 -12.49
C LEU A 89 0.36 -16.87 -12.38
N GLY A 90 -0.06 -15.96 -13.25
CA GLY A 90 0.38 -14.57 -13.19
C GLY A 90 0.06 -13.90 -11.85
N ALA A 91 -1.13 -14.16 -11.28
CA ALA A 91 -1.49 -13.67 -9.96
C ALA A 91 -0.58 -14.24 -8.84
N ALA A 92 -0.28 -15.54 -8.87
CA ALA A 92 0.61 -16.17 -7.89
C ALA A 92 2.05 -15.63 -7.98
N GLU A 93 2.56 -15.44 -9.20
CA GLU A 93 3.87 -14.84 -9.44
C GLU A 93 3.93 -13.39 -8.95
N VAL A 94 2.91 -12.57 -9.23
CA VAL A 94 2.83 -11.18 -8.74
C VAL A 94 2.82 -11.13 -7.22
N VAL A 95 2.05 -12.00 -6.56
CA VAL A 95 2.04 -12.11 -5.09
C VAL A 95 3.46 -12.40 -4.56
N LEU A 96 4.09 -13.44 -5.09
CA LEU A 96 5.41 -13.88 -4.63
C LEU A 96 6.48 -12.81 -4.86
N LEU A 97 6.53 -12.24 -6.05
CA LEU A 97 7.49 -11.19 -6.41
C LEU A 97 7.29 -9.95 -5.55
N SER A 98 6.05 -9.54 -5.34
CA SER A 98 5.70 -8.39 -4.51
C SER A 98 6.07 -8.59 -3.04
N ASP A 99 5.85 -9.79 -2.50
CA ASP A 99 6.19 -10.13 -1.12
C ASP A 99 7.70 -10.12 -0.89
N ILE A 100 8.46 -10.69 -1.82
CA ILE A 100 9.92 -10.63 -1.78
C ILE A 100 10.41 -9.18 -1.89
N ALA A 101 9.85 -8.41 -2.84
CA ALA A 101 10.24 -7.02 -3.06
C ALA A 101 9.94 -6.14 -1.85
N VAL A 102 8.74 -6.24 -1.27
CA VAL A 102 8.37 -5.45 -0.08
C VAL A 102 9.20 -5.87 1.14
N TYR A 103 9.50 -7.16 1.31
CA TYR A 103 10.35 -7.62 2.41
C TYR A 103 11.73 -6.96 2.36
N TRP A 104 12.40 -7.00 1.21
CA TRP A 104 13.72 -6.41 1.05
C TRP A 104 13.67 -4.89 1.06
N GLY A 105 12.67 -4.28 0.43
CA GLY A 105 12.46 -2.83 0.47
C GLY A 105 12.26 -2.31 1.89
N HIS A 106 11.43 -3.00 2.66
CA HIS A 106 11.23 -2.68 4.08
C HIS A 106 12.51 -2.86 4.89
N ARG A 107 13.25 -3.96 4.67
CA ARG A 107 14.55 -4.16 5.31
C ARG A 107 15.53 -3.03 4.96
N LEU A 108 15.51 -2.51 3.74
CA LEU A 108 16.34 -1.37 3.34
C LEU A 108 15.90 -0.08 4.05
N GLN A 109 14.60 0.17 4.23
CA GLN A 109 14.09 1.30 5.02
C GLN A 109 14.62 1.30 6.46
N HIS A 110 14.83 0.12 7.04
CA HIS A 110 15.42 -0.04 8.38
C HIS A 110 16.95 0.02 8.43
N ARG A 111 17.63 -0.14 7.29
CA ARG A 111 19.10 -0.22 7.22
C ARG A 111 19.76 1.05 6.68
N VAL A 112 19.08 1.76 5.78
CA VAL A 112 19.61 2.93 5.10
C VAL A 112 19.10 4.19 5.79
N GLY A 113 20.01 4.97 6.39
CA GLY A 113 19.65 6.14 7.20
C GLY A 113 18.79 7.18 6.46
N PHE A 114 18.99 7.36 5.15
CA PHE A 114 18.14 8.25 4.35
C PHE A 114 16.68 7.76 4.28
N LEU A 115 16.46 6.48 4.00
CA LEU A 115 15.11 5.89 3.93
C LEU A 115 14.45 5.86 5.31
N TRP A 116 15.23 5.56 6.36
CA TRP A 116 14.75 5.55 7.74
C TRP A 116 14.13 6.89 8.16
N ARG A 117 14.65 8.03 7.70
CA ARG A 117 14.10 9.36 8.06
C ARG A 117 12.61 9.50 7.70
N PHE A 118 12.18 8.86 6.61
CA PHE A 118 10.79 8.85 6.19
C PHE A 118 10.03 7.73 6.86
N HIS A 119 10.63 6.54 6.91
CA HIS A 119 10.01 5.35 7.49
C HIS A 119 9.79 5.47 9.02
N ALA A 120 10.58 6.28 9.73
CA ALA A 120 10.40 6.55 11.15
C ALA A 120 9.04 7.19 11.48
N VAL A 121 8.40 7.89 10.52
CA VAL A 121 7.03 8.40 10.67
C VAL A 121 6.06 7.25 10.88
N HIS A 122 6.24 6.15 10.16
CA HIS A 122 5.47 4.93 10.33
C HIS A 122 5.65 4.31 11.72
N HIS A 123 6.90 4.20 12.16
CA HIS A 123 7.24 3.66 13.49
C HIS A 123 6.90 4.60 14.66
N SER A 124 6.50 5.85 14.39
CA SER A 124 6.08 6.78 15.44
C SER A 124 4.71 6.48 16.05
N ALA A 125 3.94 5.54 15.47
CA ALA A 125 2.63 5.18 15.97
C ALA A 125 2.71 4.40 17.30
N GLU A 126 2.56 5.09 18.42
CA GLU A 126 2.48 4.46 19.75
C GLU A 126 1.23 3.60 19.94
N HIS A 127 0.20 3.92 19.15
CA HIS A 127 -1.10 3.33 19.27
C HIS A 127 -1.60 2.79 17.93
N LEU A 128 -1.49 1.48 17.74
CA LEU A 128 -1.97 0.81 16.52
C LEU A 128 -3.51 0.77 16.43
N ASP A 129 -4.05 0.82 15.23
CA ASP A 129 -5.40 0.41 14.79
C ASP A 129 -5.43 0.57 13.25
N TRP A 130 -6.58 0.31 12.63
CA TRP A 130 -6.74 0.47 11.18
C TRP A 130 -6.45 1.87 10.65
N LEU A 131 -6.66 2.93 11.44
CA LEU A 131 -6.39 4.30 11.03
C LEU A 131 -4.89 4.62 11.16
N ALA A 132 -4.25 4.19 12.25
CA ALA A 132 -2.80 4.34 12.43
C ALA A 132 -1.98 3.58 11.38
N ALA A 133 -2.55 2.53 10.76
CA ALA A 133 -1.92 1.85 9.63
C ALA A 133 -1.63 2.76 8.43
N HIS A 134 -2.28 3.93 8.34
CA HIS A 134 -2.08 4.92 7.28
C HIS A 134 -1.07 6.02 7.67
N ARG A 135 -0.50 5.99 8.88
CA ARG A 135 0.55 6.92 9.28
C ARG A 135 1.84 6.57 8.53
N GLU A 136 1.97 7.09 7.31
CA GLU A 136 3.16 6.89 6.47
C GLU A 136 3.53 8.21 5.79
N HIS A 137 4.83 8.48 5.68
CA HIS A 137 5.33 9.66 4.98
C HIS A 137 5.09 9.50 3.46
N PRO A 138 4.73 10.57 2.69
CA PRO A 138 4.47 10.45 1.25
C PRO A 138 5.62 9.82 0.45
N VAL A 139 6.87 10.13 0.79
CA VAL A 139 8.05 9.49 0.18
C VAL A 139 8.08 7.99 0.46
N ASP A 140 7.66 7.55 1.65
CA ASP A 140 7.59 6.14 2.04
C ASP A 140 6.53 5.41 1.22
N THR A 141 5.37 6.05 1.01
CA THR A 141 4.29 5.54 0.16
C THR A 141 4.74 5.38 -1.29
N ILE A 142 5.44 6.37 -1.85
CA ILE A 142 5.97 6.31 -3.23
C ILE A 142 7.04 5.21 -3.34
N TYR A 143 8.00 5.18 -2.43
CA TYR A 143 9.04 4.16 -2.40
C TYR A 143 8.43 2.75 -2.38
N THR A 144 7.52 2.51 -1.45
CA THR A 144 6.87 1.20 -1.26
C THR A 144 6.03 0.82 -2.49
N ALA A 145 5.28 1.77 -3.06
CA ALA A 145 4.50 1.53 -4.27
C ALA A 145 5.40 1.21 -5.48
N CYS A 146 6.53 1.89 -5.63
CA CYS A 146 7.48 1.60 -6.70
C CYS A 146 8.15 0.23 -6.51
N VAL A 147 8.64 -0.07 -5.32
CA VAL A 147 9.29 -1.36 -5.01
C VAL A 147 8.35 -2.54 -5.28
N ILE A 148 7.08 -2.42 -4.91
CA ILE A 148 6.10 -3.49 -5.08
C ILE A 148 5.67 -3.64 -6.54
N ASN A 149 5.35 -2.53 -7.21
CA ASN A 149 4.64 -2.61 -8.50
C ASN A 149 5.57 -2.60 -9.71
N LEU A 150 6.70 -1.89 -9.66
CA LEU A 150 7.59 -1.77 -10.83
C LEU A 150 8.10 -3.12 -11.34
N PRO A 151 8.49 -4.11 -10.51
CA PRO A 151 8.89 -5.42 -11.01
C PRO A 151 7.82 -6.08 -11.89
N ALA A 152 6.56 -6.06 -11.44
CA ALA A 152 5.45 -6.63 -12.21
C ALA A 152 5.22 -5.88 -13.54
N PHE A 153 5.29 -4.54 -13.52
CA PHE A 153 5.20 -3.71 -14.72
C PHE A 153 6.33 -3.94 -15.71
N VAL A 154 7.56 -4.13 -15.22
CA VAL A 154 8.76 -4.36 -16.03
C VAL A 154 8.71 -5.73 -16.70
N LEU A 155 8.23 -6.74 -15.99
CA LEU A 155 8.11 -8.11 -16.51
C LEU A 155 6.92 -8.30 -17.46
N GLY A 156 5.98 -7.35 -17.50
CA GLY A 156 4.85 -7.37 -18.44
C GLY A 156 3.60 -8.08 -17.92
N PHE A 157 3.43 -8.19 -16.61
CA PHE A 157 2.20 -8.75 -16.04
C PHE A 157 0.98 -7.90 -16.42
N PRO A 158 -0.17 -8.52 -16.75
CA PRO A 158 -1.36 -7.79 -17.13
C PRO A 158 -1.98 -7.05 -15.92
N LEU A 159 -2.62 -5.91 -16.19
CA LEU A 159 -3.10 -4.99 -15.16
C LEU A 159 -4.15 -5.60 -14.23
N ASP A 160 -4.97 -6.51 -14.74
CA ASP A 160 -6.01 -7.22 -13.99
C ASP A 160 -5.41 -8.16 -12.93
N ALA A 161 -4.34 -8.89 -13.27
CA ALA A 161 -3.59 -9.70 -12.32
C ALA A 161 -3.00 -8.85 -11.18
N ILE A 162 -2.52 -7.64 -11.50
CA ILE A 162 -1.97 -6.70 -10.53
C ILE A 162 -3.09 -6.05 -9.69
N ALA A 163 -4.22 -5.68 -10.30
CA ALA A 163 -5.29 -4.92 -9.65
C ALA A 163 -6.00 -5.72 -8.56
N GLY A 164 -6.34 -7.00 -8.81
CA GLY A 164 -6.96 -7.86 -7.79
C GLY A 164 -6.04 -8.06 -6.58
N PHE A 165 -4.75 -8.26 -6.84
CA PHE A 165 -3.74 -8.38 -5.80
C PHE A 165 -3.58 -7.09 -4.97
N LEU A 166 -3.61 -5.91 -5.60
CA LEU A 166 -3.47 -4.62 -4.92
C LEU A 166 -4.52 -4.41 -3.82
N VAL A 167 -5.78 -4.78 -4.09
CA VAL A 167 -6.86 -4.65 -3.11
C VAL A 167 -6.66 -5.59 -1.94
N PHE A 168 -6.42 -6.88 -2.23
CA PHE A 168 -6.15 -7.89 -1.20
C PHE A 168 -4.97 -7.47 -0.31
N ARG A 169 -3.86 -7.05 -0.93
CA ARG A 169 -2.65 -6.62 -0.24
C ARG A 169 -2.90 -5.39 0.63
N GLY A 170 -3.67 -4.40 0.15
CA GLY A 170 -4.02 -3.22 0.94
C GLY A 170 -4.72 -3.60 2.24
N VAL A 171 -5.73 -4.47 2.16
CA VAL A 171 -6.46 -4.99 3.33
C VAL A 171 -5.54 -5.83 4.22
N TRP A 172 -4.73 -6.73 3.65
CA TRP A 172 -3.77 -7.55 4.38
C TRP A 172 -2.71 -6.74 5.12
N ALA A 173 -2.20 -5.68 4.49
CA ALA A 173 -1.23 -4.77 5.08
C ALA A 173 -1.81 -4.00 6.27
N ILE A 174 -3.08 -3.58 6.19
CA ILE A 174 -3.78 -2.97 7.33
C ILE A 174 -3.98 -4.01 8.43
N TYR A 175 -4.47 -5.20 8.09
CA TYR A 175 -4.67 -6.30 9.04
C TYR A 175 -3.40 -6.59 9.86
N SER A 176 -2.26 -6.78 9.19
CA SER A 176 -0.96 -7.04 9.83
C SER A 176 -0.42 -5.88 10.69
N ARG A 177 -0.99 -4.67 10.55
CA ARG A 177 -0.62 -3.45 11.30
C ARG A 177 -1.71 -2.96 12.26
N THR A 178 -2.80 -3.71 12.38
CA THR A 178 -3.86 -3.41 13.34
C THR A 178 -3.58 -4.06 14.69
N ARG A 179 -4.52 -3.88 15.63
CA ARG A 179 -4.49 -4.56 16.93
C ARG A 179 -5.27 -5.85 16.94
N LEU A 180 -5.32 -6.58 15.83
CA LEU A 180 -5.94 -7.89 15.79
C LEU A 180 -4.95 -8.93 16.32
N LYS A 181 -5.46 -9.88 17.09
CA LYS A 181 -4.73 -11.08 17.51
C LYS A 181 -4.79 -12.16 16.45
#